data_AF-A0A5D4XKG0-F1
#
_entry.id   AF-A0A5D4XKG0-F1
#
_cell.length_a   1.000
_cell.length_b   1.000
_cell.length_c   1.000
_cell.angle_alpha   90.00
_cell.angle_beta   90.00
_cell.angle_gamma   90.00
#
_symmetry.space_group_name_H-M   'P 1'
#
loop_
_entity.id
_entity.type
_entity.pdbx_description
1 polymer ?
#
loop_
_entity_poly.entity_id
_entity_poly.type
_entity_poly.pdbx_seq_one_letter_code
_entity_poly.pdbx_strand_id
1 'polypeptide(L)'
;MDTLWTIGHSTRPLAVFVQMLQTAGVACVADVRRHPGSRRHPQFGADALAASLPDAGIDFVPMPELGGRRRARPDSPHTAWRNASFRGYADYMDTPGYAAARGRLFALARRAPTAVMCAEAMWWNCHRSLIADDAKARGWTVLHLMAPGDAREHPWTGAARIVDGRLDYTAAADAQGRLDL
;
A
#
# COMPACT_ATOMS: atom_id res chain seq x y z
N MET A 1 -12.13 -5.37 -14.70
CA MET A 1 -11.06 -5.75 -13.77
C MET A 1 -10.77 -4.51 -12.95
N ASP A 2 -10.82 -4.58 -11.62
CA ASP A 2 -10.67 -3.41 -10.76
C ASP A 2 -9.18 -3.03 -10.64
N THR A 3 -8.86 -1.73 -10.59
CA THR A 3 -7.48 -1.23 -10.48
C THR A 3 -7.26 -0.48 -9.17
N LEU A 4 -6.17 -0.78 -8.48
CA LEU A 4 -5.72 -0.06 -7.28
C LEU A 4 -4.35 0.55 -7.53
N TRP A 5 -4.22 1.86 -7.33
CA TRP A 5 -2.93 2.53 -7.45
C TRP A 5 -2.23 2.55 -6.09
N THR A 6 -0.91 2.72 -6.09
CA THR A 6 -0.18 3.05 -4.87
C THR A 6 0.87 4.12 -5.14
N ILE A 7 1.17 4.94 -4.14
CA ILE A 7 2.18 5.99 -4.23
C ILE A 7 2.91 6.18 -2.91
N GLY A 8 4.19 6.53 -2.98
CA GLY A 8 4.99 6.91 -1.84
C GLY A 8 5.34 8.39 -1.93
N HIS A 9 5.03 9.20 -0.92
CA HIS A 9 5.34 10.63 -1.01
C HIS A 9 6.85 10.90 -1.02
N SER A 10 7.64 10.08 -0.31
CA SER A 10 9.10 10.22 -0.20
C SER A 10 9.48 11.66 0.19
N THR A 11 10.50 12.21 -0.45
CA THR A 11 10.97 13.58 -0.29
C THR A 11 10.55 14.48 -1.46
N ARG A 12 9.52 14.08 -2.23
CA ARG A 12 9.11 14.80 -3.45
C ARG A 12 8.53 16.17 -3.12
N PRO A 13 8.68 17.16 -4.01
CA PRO A 13 7.83 18.35 -3.96
C PRO A 13 6.35 17.96 -4.09
N LEU A 14 5.46 18.68 -3.39
CA LEU A 14 4.02 18.42 -3.45
C LEU A 14 3.48 18.49 -4.89
N ALA A 15 3.93 19.46 -5.69
CA ALA A 15 3.52 19.61 -7.08
C ALA A 15 3.86 18.37 -7.94
N VAL A 16 5.03 17.77 -7.74
CA VAL A 16 5.43 16.53 -8.44
C VAL A 16 4.55 15.36 -8.00
N PHE A 17 4.26 15.26 -6.70
CA PHE A 17 3.37 14.23 -6.17
C PHE A 17 1.95 14.34 -6.75
N VAL A 18 1.38 15.54 -6.79
CA VAL A 18 0.06 15.82 -7.38
C VAL A 18 0.06 15.51 -8.88
N GLN A 19 1.10 15.93 -9.61
CA GLN A 19 1.20 15.65 -11.04
C GLN A 19 1.23 14.15 -11.33
N MET A 20 1.94 13.36 -10.52
CA MET A 20 1.96 11.89 -10.65
C MET A 20 0.57 11.28 -10.47
N LEU A 21 -0.20 11.77 -9.49
CA LEU A 21 -1.58 11.32 -9.27
C LEU A 21 -2.48 11.67 -10.46
N GLN A 22 -2.43 12.92 -10.92
CA GLN A 22 -3.24 13.41 -12.04
C GLN A 22 -2.91 12.69 -13.35
N THR A 23 -1.63 12.46 -13.62
CA THR A 23 -1.18 11.72 -14.82
C THR A 23 -1.71 10.28 -14.83
N ALA A 24 -1.84 9.67 -13.66
CA ALA A 24 -2.43 8.34 -13.49
C ALA A 24 -3.96 8.33 -13.45
N GLY A 25 -4.61 9.51 -13.53
CA GLY A 25 -6.06 9.64 -13.39
C GLY A 25 -6.57 9.31 -12.00
N VAL A 26 -5.73 9.38 -10.96
CA VAL A 26 -6.12 9.15 -9.57
C VAL A 26 -6.98 10.33 -9.10
N ALA A 27 -8.17 10.01 -8.60
CA ALA A 27 -9.13 10.97 -8.05
C ALA A 27 -9.24 10.90 -6.52
N CYS A 28 -8.64 9.89 -5.88
CA CYS A 28 -8.65 9.75 -4.43
C CYS A 28 -7.32 9.21 -3.88
N VAL A 29 -6.84 9.79 -2.79
CA VAL A 29 -5.71 9.28 -2.01
C VAL A 29 -6.21 8.68 -0.70
N ALA A 30 -5.99 7.37 -0.55
CA ALA A 30 -6.17 6.66 0.71
C ALA A 30 -4.86 6.70 1.50
N ASP A 31 -4.77 7.57 2.52
CA ASP A 31 -3.58 7.69 3.36
C ASP A 31 -3.56 6.60 4.43
N VAL A 32 -2.73 5.58 4.24
CA VAL A 32 -2.65 4.45 5.16
C VAL A 32 -1.66 4.70 6.30
N ARG A 33 -1.02 5.87 6.37
CA ARG A 33 -0.07 6.18 7.45
C ARG A 33 -0.81 6.32 8.78
N ARG A 34 -0.43 5.49 9.76
CA ARG A 34 -0.92 5.63 11.14
C ARG A 34 -0.49 6.94 11.81
N HIS A 35 0.69 7.43 11.47
CA HIS A 35 1.22 8.69 11.99
C HIS A 35 1.70 9.56 10.82
N PRO A 36 0.79 10.34 10.18
CA PRO A 36 1.08 11.09 8.95
C PRO A 36 1.85 12.40 9.19
N GLY A 37 2.37 12.66 10.40
CA GLY A 37 3.14 13.86 10.72
C GLY A 37 4.62 13.75 10.39
N SER A 38 5.21 14.79 9.79
CA SER A 38 6.65 14.89 9.56
C SER A 38 7.11 16.33 9.68
N ARG A 39 8.12 16.60 10.52
CA ARG A 39 8.78 17.92 10.57
C ARG A 39 9.61 18.21 9.32
N ARG A 40 10.14 17.15 8.67
CA ARG A 40 10.98 17.27 7.48
C ARG A 40 10.17 17.47 6.20
N HIS A 41 8.96 16.93 6.17
CA HIS A 41 8.05 16.99 5.02
C HIS A 41 6.64 17.43 5.46
N PRO A 42 6.51 18.65 6.01
CA PRO A 42 5.23 19.13 6.55
C PRO A 42 4.13 19.20 5.49
N GLN A 43 4.46 19.36 4.21
CA GLN A 43 3.51 19.37 3.09
C GLN A 43 2.77 18.03 2.90
N PHE A 44 3.32 16.93 3.45
CA PHE A 44 2.67 15.62 3.46
C PHE A 44 2.01 15.31 4.81
N GLY A 45 1.85 16.28 5.71
CA GLY A 45 1.00 16.15 6.88
C GLY A 45 -0.45 15.87 6.48
N ALA A 46 -1.21 15.15 7.31
CA ALA A 46 -2.62 14.84 6.99
C ALA A 46 -3.44 16.13 6.76
N ASP A 47 -3.30 17.13 7.63
CA ASP A 47 -4.03 18.39 7.48
C ASP A 47 -3.61 19.16 6.23
N ALA A 48 -2.30 19.15 5.90
CA ALA A 48 -1.77 19.80 4.71
C ALA A 48 -2.27 19.12 3.42
N LEU A 49 -2.37 17.78 3.41
CA LEU A 49 -2.90 17.02 2.28
C LEU A 49 -4.42 17.17 2.16
N ALA A 50 -5.14 17.15 3.27
CA ALA A 50 -6.59 17.40 3.29
C ALA A 50 -6.94 18.78 2.75
N ALA A 51 -6.07 19.78 2.96
CA ALA A 51 -6.24 21.12 2.41
C ALA A 51 -5.83 21.21 0.92
N SER A 52 -4.72 20.59 0.52
CA SER A 52 -4.13 20.83 -0.81
C SER A 52 -4.57 19.88 -1.92
N LEU A 53 -4.95 18.64 -1.62
CA LEU A 53 -5.38 17.70 -2.65
C LEU A 53 -6.73 18.07 -3.30
N PRO A 54 -7.73 18.61 -2.57
CA PRO A 54 -8.99 19.05 -3.18
C PRO A 54 -8.80 20.14 -4.24
N ASP A 55 -7.83 21.04 -4.07
CA ASP A 55 -7.50 22.08 -5.08
C ASP A 55 -7.04 21.46 -6.42
N ALA A 56 -6.52 20.23 -6.37
CA ALA A 56 -6.11 19.46 -7.54
C ALA A 56 -7.20 18.49 -8.04
N GLY A 57 -8.40 18.53 -7.46
CA GLY A 57 -9.51 17.63 -7.77
C GLY A 57 -9.32 16.21 -7.22
N ILE A 58 -8.54 16.05 -6.15
CA ILE A 58 -8.21 14.76 -5.56
C ILE A 58 -8.75 14.69 -4.13
N ASP A 59 -9.62 13.71 -3.86
CA ASP A 59 -10.13 13.46 -2.52
C ASP A 59 -9.04 12.90 -1.60
N PHE A 60 -9.08 13.26 -0.32
CA PHE A 60 -8.18 12.75 0.69
C PHE A 60 -8.94 11.96 1.75
N VAL A 61 -8.60 10.67 1.90
CA VAL A 61 -9.26 9.77 2.85
C VAL A 61 -8.22 9.13 3.79
N PRO A 62 -8.18 9.51 5.08
CA PRO A 62 -7.36 8.83 6.07
C PRO A 62 -7.82 7.39 6.31
N MET A 63 -6.90 6.43 6.25
CA MET A 63 -7.13 5.01 6.53
C MET A 63 -6.03 4.42 7.45
N PRO A 64 -5.80 5.00 8.65
CA PRO A 64 -4.68 4.62 9.52
C PRO A 64 -4.75 3.17 10.03
N GLU A 65 -5.91 2.51 9.95
CA GLU A 65 -6.07 1.11 10.29
C GLU A 65 -5.22 0.21 9.38
N LEU A 66 -5.07 0.57 8.10
CA LEU A 66 -4.26 -0.14 7.13
C LEU A 66 -2.75 0.10 7.28
N GLY A 67 -2.30 0.86 8.29
CA GLY A 67 -0.87 1.04 8.49
C GLY A 67 -0.42 1.12 9.94
N GLY A 68 0.83 1.54 10.07
CA GLY A 68 1.57 1.49 11.33
C GLY A 68 2.31 0.17 11.52
N ARG A 69 3.40 0.24 12.28
CA ARG A 69 4.20 -0.93 12.62
C ARG A 69 3.38 -1.89 13.49
N ARG A 70 3.52 -3.18 13.22
CA ARG A 70 2.90 -4.27 13.98
C ARG A 70 4.01 -5.18 14.51
N ARG A 71 3.85 -5.67 15.74
CA ARG A 71 4.78 -6.63 16.33
C ARG A 71 4.30 -8.02 15.93
N ALA A 72 5.20 -8.84 15.39
CA ALA A 72 4.90 -10.24 15.13
C ALA A 72 4.56 -10.97 16.42
N ARG A 73 3.56 -11.85 16.35
CA ARG A 73 3.26 -12.77 17.44
C ARG A 73 4.39 -13.80 17.57
N PRO A 74 4.71 -14.29 18.79
CA PRO A 74 5.74 -15.32 18.97
C PRO A 74 5.48 -16.59 18.16
N ASP A 75 4.21 -16.94 17.97
CA ASP A 75 3.70 -18.09 17.23
C ASP A 75 3.20 -17.72 15.82
N SER A 76 3.68 -16.61 15.25
CA SER A 76 3.24 -16.15 13.93
C SER A 76 3.41 -17.25 12.87
N PRO A 77 2.34 -17.61 12.14
CA PRO A 77 2.43 -18.61 11.10
C PRO A 77 3.16 -18.06 9.88
N HIS A 78 3.28 -16.74 9.71
CA HIS A 78 3.78 -16.07 8.49
C HIS A 78 5.31 -16.15 8.34
N THR A 79 5.87 -17.37 8.35
CA THR A 79 7.31 -17.60 8.47
C THR A 79 8.11 -17.13 7.26
N ALA A 80 7.47 -17.01 6.08
CA ALA A 80 8.11 -16.55 4.84
C ALA A 80 8.70 -15.13 4.94
N TRP A 81 8.11 -14.27 5.78
CA TRP A 81 8.61 -12.91 6.01
C TRP A 81 9.79 -12.87 6.98
N ARG A 82 11.04 -12.91 6.49
CA ARG A 82 12.23 -12.76 7.35
C ARG A 82 12.22 -11.48 8.20
N ASN A 83 11.69 -10.38 7.67
CA ASN A 83 11.56 -9.11 8.39
C ASN A 83 10.41 -9.19 9.42
N ALA A 84 10.73 -9.02 10.70
CA ALA A 84 9.75 -9.11 11.79
C ALA A 84 8.62 -8.07 11.71
N SER A 85 8.84 -6.91 11.10
CA SER A 85 7.79 -5.89 10.94
C SER A 85 6.80 -6.27 9.84
N PHE A 86 7.26 -6.88 8.75
CA PHE A 86 6.36 -7.42 7.72
C PHE A 86 5.64 -8.68 8.20
N ARG A 87 6.33 -9.55 8.95
CA ARG A 87 5.70 -10.70 9.63
C ARG A 87 4.55 -10.24 10.54
N GLY A 88 4.79 -9.23 11.36
CA GLY A 88 3.76 -8.66 12.23
C GLY A 88 2.63 -7.96 11.47
N TYR A 89 2.90 -7.39 10.30
CA TYR A 89 1.84 -6.85 9.47
C TYR A 89 1.00 -7.99 8.85
N ALA A 90 1.62 -9.08 8.42
CA ALA A 90 0.91 -10.28 7.96
C ALA A 90 0.02 -10.89 9.07
N ASP A 91 0.51 -10.95 10.32
CA ASP A 91 -0.35 -11.32 11.47
C ASP A 91 -1.58 -10.41 11.60
N TYR A 92 -1.41 -9.11 11.36
CA TYR A 92 -2.50 -8.16 11.41
C TYR A 92 -3.50 -8.37 10.26
N MET A 93 -3.06 -8.84 9.09
CA MET A 93 -3.93 -9.11 7.95
C MET A 93 -4.96 -10.21 8.22
N ASP A 94 -4.67 -11.12 9.14
CA ASP A 94 -5.60 -12.18 9.58
C ASP A 94 -6.72 -11.65 10.48
N THR A 95 -6.64 -10.39 10.93
CA THR A 95 -7.59 -9.85 11.90
C THR A 95 -8.88 -9.36 11.23
N PRO A 96 -10.02 -9.42 11.94
CA PRO A 96 -11.26 -8.78 11.48
C PRO A 96 -11.10 -7.27 11.21
N GLY A 97 -10.24 -6.59 11.98
CA GLY A 97 -9.97 -5.17 11.82
C GLY A 97 -9.34 -4.84 10.48
N TYR A 98 -8.36 -5.64 10.03
CA TYR A 98 -7.80 -5.49 8.69
C TYR A 98 -8.83 -5.80 7.61
N ALA A 99 -9.59 -6.88 7.77
CA ALA A 99 -10.62 -7.27 6.80
C ALA A 99 -11.66 -6.16 6.59
N ALA A 100 -12.10 -5.49 7.66
CA ALA A 100 -13.01 -4.36 7.60
C ALA A 100 -12.37 -3.13 6.90
N ALA A 101 -11.12 -2.80 7.26
CA ALA A 101 -10.41 -1.67 6.66
C ALA A 101 -10.15 -1.86 5.16
N ARG A 102 -9.77 -3.07 4.75
CA ARG A 102 -9.67 -3.46 3.34
C ARG A 102 -10.99 -3.34 2.60
N GLY A 103 -12.09 -3.79 3.23
CA GLY A 103 -13.42 -3.67 2.65
C GLY A 103 -13.77 -2.21 2.29
N ARG A 104 -13.45 -1.27 3.20
CA ARG A 104 -13.59 0.16 2.93
C ARG A 104 -12.69 0.64 1.80
N LEU A 105 -11.43 0.20 1.76
CA LEU A 105 -10.49 0.59 0.70
C LEU A 105 -10.99 0.15 -0.68
N PHE A 106 -11.44 -1.10 -0.80
CA PHE A 106 -11.94 -1.61 -2.08
C PHE A 106 -13.26 -0.97 -2.49
N ALA A 107 -14.15 -0.67 -1.52
CA ALA A 107 -15.36 0.09 -1.82
C ALA A 107 -15.04 1.50 -2.31
N LEU A 108 -14.03 2.15 -1.74
CA LEU A 108 -13.53 3.46 -2.18
C LEU A 108 -12.94 3.37 -3.61
N ALA A 109 -12.05 2.40 -3.84
CA ALA A 109 -11.37 2.21 -5.12
C ALA A 109 -12.32 1.79 -6.28
N ARG A 110 -13.49 1.21 -5.98
CA ARG A 110 -14.55 0.97 -6.96
C ARG A 110 -15.36 2.22 -7.31
N ARG A 111 -15.43 3.19 -6.40
CA ARG A 111 -16.15 4.46 -6.62
C ARG A 111 -15.31 5.45 -7.41
N ALA A 112 -14.00 5.50 -7.14
CA ALA A 112 -13.09 6.41 -7.80
C ALA A 112 -11.67 5.79 -7.91
N PRO A 113 -10.90 6.10 -8.98
CA PRO A 113 -9.51 5.68 -9.08
C PRO A 113 -8.71 6.13 -7.85
N THR A 114 -8.27 5.15 -7.05
CA THR A 114 -7.73 5.41 -5.72
C THR A 114 -6.26 4.98 -5.63
N ALA A 115 -5.42 5.84 -5.07
CA ALA A 115 -4.04 5.51 -4.70
C ALA A 115 -3.88 5.31 -3.19
N VAL A 116 -3.35 4.14 -2.80
CA VAL A 116 -2.88 3.87 -1.44
C VAL A 116 -1.54 4.58 -1.22
N MET A 117 -1.51 5.52 -0.27
CA MET A 117 -0.34 6.36 -0.01
C MET A 117 0.37 5.98 1.30
N CYS A 118 1.70 5.88 1.24
CA CYS A 118 2.59 5.84 2.41
C CYS A 118 3.79 6.80 2.24
N ALA A 119 4.74 6.77 3.19
CA ALA A 119 5.90 7.66 3.21
C ALA A 119 7.09 7.18 2.37
N GLU A 120 7.40 5.88 2.40
CA GLU A 120 8.53 5.31 1.70
C GLU A 120 8.36 5.45 0.19
N ALA A 121 9.43 5.73 -0.56
CA ALA A 121 9.35 5.77 -2.03
C ALA A 121 9.00 4.38 -2.59
N MET A 122 9.80 3.39 -2.20
CA MET A 122 9.72 2.03 -2.73
C MET A 122 8.64 1.24 -2.00
N TRP A 123 7.66 0.71 -2.75
CA TRP A 123 6.53 -0.02 -2.18
C TRP A 123 6.98 -1.29 -1.44
N TRP A 124 8.06 -1.94 -1.86
CA TRP A 124 8.63 -3.15 -1.24
C TRP A 124 9.31 -2.91 0.11
N ASN A 125 9.58 -1.66 0.48
CA ASN A 125 10.17 -1.28 1.76
C ASN A 125 9.11 -0.91 2.82
N CYS A 126 7.81 -1.02 2.49
CA CYS A 126 6.74 -0.61 3.37
C CYS A 126 5.55 -1.57 3.28
N HIS A 127 4.53 -1.36 4.12
CA HIS A 127 3.35 -2.22 4.17
C HIS A 127 2.47 -2.16 2.90
N ARG A 128 2.73 -1.22 1.98
CA ARG A 128 2.03 -1.17 0.69
C ARG A 128 2.24 -2.45 -0.12
N SER A 129 3.38 -3.12 0.02
CA SER A 129 3.62 -4.42 -0.64
C SER A 129 2.62 -5.50 -0.20
N LEU A 130 2.33 -5.60 1.11
CA LEU A 130 1.39 -6.58 1.65
C LEU A 130 -0.07 -6.23 1.31
N ILE A 131 -0.43 -4.93 1.29
CA ILE A 131 -1.74 -4.48 0.81
C ILE A 131 -1.90 -4.82 -0.69
N ALA A 132 -0.85 -4.62 -1.48
CA ALA A 132 -0.84 -4.91 -2.90
C ALA A 132 -0.94 -6.42 -3.20
N ASP A 133 -0.25 -7.27 -2.43
CA ASP A 133 -0.42 -8.72 -2.51
C ASP A 133 -1.87 -9.13 -2.21
N ASP A 134 -2.51 -8.60 -1.16
CA ASP A 134 -3.90 -8.96 -0.83
C ASP A 134 -4.90 -8.46 -1.87
N ALA A 135 -4.70 -7.26 -2.44
CA ALA A 135 -5.52 -6.78 -3.55
C ALA A 135 -5.34 -7.67 -4.79
N LYS A 136 -4.09 -7.98 -5.16
CA LYS A 136 -3.78 -8.83 -6.31
C LYS A 136 -4.34 -10.25 -6.16
N ALA A 137 -4.28 -10.83 -4.96
CA ALA A 137 -4.83 -12.15 -4.66
C ALA A 137 -6.36 -12.20 -4.79
N ARG A 138 -7.01 -11.03 -4.84
CA ARG A 138 -8.45 -10.86 -5.02
C ARG A 138 -8.82 -10.38 -6.42
N GLY A 139 -7.90 -10.47 -7.38
CA GLY A 139 -8.14 -10.17 -8.79
C GLY A 139 -8.04 -8.70 -9.18
N TRP A 140 -7.47 -7.85 -8.32
CA TRP A 140 -7.19 -6.45 -8.67
C TRP A 140 -5.88 -6.34 -9.45
N THR A 141 -5.85 -5.47 -10.45
CA THR A 141 -4.59 -4.98 -11.01
C THR A 141 -4.05 -3.90 -10.08
N VAL A 142 -2.83 -4.07 -9.57
CA VAL A 142 -2.20 -3.07 -8.68
C VAL A 142 -1.07 -2.38 -9.41
N LEU A 143 -1.10 -1.05 -9.47
CA LEU A 143 -0.11 -0.22 -10.17
C LEU A 143 0.61 0.71 -9.20
N HIS A 144 1.93 0.67 -9.15
CA HIS A 144 2.75 1.55 -8.33
C HIS A 144 3.24 2.75 -9.14
N LEU A 145 2.95 3.95 -8.65
CA LEU A 145 3.49 5.19 -9.19
C LEU A 145 4.91 5.38 -8.67
N MET A 146 5.90 5.02 -9.51
CA MET A 146 7.32 4.98 -9.14
C MET A 146 8.01 6.31 -9.38
N ALA A 147 7.69 6.99 -10.48
CA ALA A 147 8.21 8.30 -10.86
C ALA A 147 7.21 9.00 -11.82
N PRO A 148 7.39 10.28 -12.17
CA PRO A 148 6.57 10.93 -13.19
C PRO A 148 6.56 10.12 -14.49
N GLY A 149 5.37 9.71 -14.93
CA GLY A 149 5.20 8.87 -16.13
C GLY A 149 5.60 7.40 -15.98
N ASP A 150 6.07 6.94 -14.82
CA ASP A 150 6.47 5.55 -14.55
C ASP A 150 5.51 4.88 -13.57
N ALA A 151 4.61 4.07 -14.11
CA ALA A 151 3.73 3.18 -13.35
C ALA A 151 4.11 1.73 -13.64
N ARG A 152 4.26 0.92 -12.59
CA ARG A 152 4.65 -0.50 -12.70
C ARG A 152 3.64 -1.38 -12.01
N GLU A 153 3.27 -2.48 -12.67
CA GLU A 153 2.40 -3.47 -12.04
C GLU A 153 3.10 -4.13 -10.85
N HIS A 154 2.35 -4.35 -9.77
CA HIS A 154 2.81 -5.06 -8.58
C HIS A 154 3.19 -6.50 -8.94
N PRO A 155 4.47 -6.91 -8.79
CA PRO A 155 4.82 -8.32 -8.78
C PRO A 155 4.40 -8.91 -7.43
N TRP A 156 4.27 -10.23 -7.33
CA TRP A 156 4.17 -10.85 -6.01
C TRP A 156 5.41 -10.52 -5.18
N THR A 157 5.23 -10.22 -3.89
CA THR A 157 6.39 -10.20 -3.00
C THR A 157 7.01 -11.59 -2.93
N GLY A 158 8.33 -11.68 -2.69
CA GLY A 158 9.00 -12.99 -2.60
C GLY A 158 8.49 -13.88 -1.47
N ALA A 159 7.72 -13.35 -0.52
CA ALA A 159 7.07 -14.12 0.53
C ALA A 159 5.69 -14.65 0.10
N ALA A 160 5.01 -13.97 -0.83
CA ALA A 160 3.63 -14.25 -1.20
C ALA A 160 3.49 -15.53 -2.02
N ARG A 161 2.46 -16.32 -1.68
CA ARG A 161 2.02 -17.49 -2.44
C ARG A 161 0.52 -17.49 -2.59
N ILE A 162 0.05 -18.18 -3.63
CA ILE A 162 -1.36 -18.51 -3.78
C ILE A 162 -1.54 -20.01 -3.53
N VAL A 163 -2.21 -20.34 -2.42
CA VAL A 163 -2.58 -21.71 -2.04
C VAL A 163 -4.10 -21.75 -2.00
N ASP A 164 -4.72 -22.67 -2.74
CA ASP A 164 -6.18 -22.80 -2.85
C ASP A 164 -6.90 -21.46 -3.17
N GLY A 165 -6.27 -20.66 -4.04
CA GLY A 165 -6.79 -19.35 -4.46
C GLY A 165 -6.68 -18.25 -3.39
N ARG A 166 -5.90 -18.46 -2.33
CA ARG A 166 -5.72 -17.50 -1.22
C ARG A 166 -4.26 -17.14 -1.03
N LEU A 167 -4.02 -15.89 -0.64
CA LEU A 167 -2.70 -15.39 -0.25
C LEU A 167 -2.21 -16.11 1.01
N ASP A 168 -1.01 -16.68 0.94
CA ASP A 168 -0.37 -17.43 2.00
C ASP A 168 1.09 -16.96 2.21
N TYR A 169 1.50 -16.83 3.47
CA TYR A 169 2.87 -16.50 3.89
C TYR A 169 3.46 -17.53 4.87
N THR A 170 2.84 -18.72 4.98
CA THR A 170 3.04 -19.61 6.12
C THR A 170 4.38 -20.35 6.12
N ALA A 171 4.88 -20.70 4.95
CA ALA A 171 6.17 -21.36 4.79
C ALA A 171 7.04 -20.61 3.78
N ALA A 172 8.33 -20.48 4.06
CA ALA A 172 9.30 -20.29 3.00
C ALA A 172 9.39 -21.62 2.23
N ALA A 173 9.16 -21.60 0.92
CA ALA A 173 9.57 -22.67 0.01
C ALA A 173 10.71 -22.14 -0.82
N ASP A 174 11.53 -23.07 -1.25
CA ASP A 174 12.56 -22.90 -2.23
C ASP A 174 12.07 -22.03 -3.40
N ALA A 175 12.97 -21.14 -3.81
CA ALA A 175 12.75 -19.97 -4.65
C ALA A 175 11.64 -20.13 -5.70
N GLN A 176 10.48 -19.52 -5.45
CA GLN A 176 9.67 -19.00 -6.55
C GLN A 176 10.46 -17.82 -7.12
N GLY A 177 10.94 -17.98 -8.36
CA GLY A 177 11.63 -17.00 -9.21
C GLY A 177 12.16 -15.76 -8.50
N ARG A 178 13.43 -15.80 -8.10
CA ARG A 178 14.17 -14.59 -7.71
C ARG A 178 14.03 -13.54 -8.83
N LEU A 179 13.60 -12.34 -8.48
CA LEU A 179 13.92 -11.16 -9.27
C LEU A 179 15.43 -10.97 -9.15
N ASP A 180 16.14 -11.06 -10.27
CA ASP A 180 17.44 -10.42 -10.40
C ASP A 180 17.18 -8.91 -10.43
N LEU A 181 17.35 -8.27 -9.27
CA LEU A 181 17.43 -6.82 -9.14
C LEU A 181 18.80 -6.33 -9.64
#